data_AF-A0A854X417-F1
#
_entry.id   AF-A0A854X417-F1
#
_cell.length_a   1.000
_cell.length_b   1.000
_cell.length_c   1.000
_cell.angle_alpha   90.00
_cell.angle_beta   90.00
_cell.angle_gamma   90.00
#
_symmetry.space_group_name_H-M   'P 1'
#
loop_
_entity.id
_entity.type
_entity.pdbx_description
1 polymer ?
#
loop_
_entity_poly.entity_id
_entity_poly.type
_entity_poly.pdbx_seq_one_letter_code
_entity_poly.pdbx_strand_id
1 'polypeptide(L)'
;WSAREDIVRDAAAAFSLSVDDEVCFKIAKISNGFPYYAHLITEKLLWLAFNEEAPISHLDVPIFEKALEDAILSIGAHLKRPYEQATSHRSPDYTEILWATSDSEDIIRYGESVFLSYIRIHEKLYGKNPTPEYLPLSQSSFLVKLRDLKKKQYGEIIENALDRKGLYTYRENILRGFIAMKALEGGVELQGNIPDAPRAPTAMAKAKRPTSAGRDNTPRIKFRGEEDLPEDC
;
A
#
# COMPACT_ATOMS: atom_id res chain seq x y z
N TRP A 1 -4.34 -10.66 -13.90
CA TRP A 1 -5.36 -9.91 -13.15
C TRP A 1 -6.76 -10.43 -13.50
N SER A 2 -7.02 -10.74 -14.78
CA SER A 2 -8.24 -11.40 -15.31
C SER A 2 -8.94 -12.40 -14.38
N ALA A 3 -8.28 -13.46 -13.91
CA ALA A 3 -8.95 -14.51 -13.12
C ALA A 3 -9.66 -14.00 -11.84
N ARG A 4 -9.20 -12.89 -11.24
CA ARG A 4 -9.86 -12.29 -10.06
C ARG A 4 -11.03 -11.40 -10.44
N GLU A 5 -10.97 -10.76 -11.59
CA GLU A 5 -12.08 -10.01 -12.17
C GLU A 5 -13.19 -10.99 -12.59
N ASP A 6 -12.82 -12.14 -13.16
CA ASP A 6 -13.75 -13.20 -13.55
C ASP A 6 -14.55 -13.73 -12.35
N ILE A 7 -13.91 -13.90 -11.18
CA ILE A 7 -14.63 -14.28 -9.93
C ILE A 7 -15.79 -13.32 -9.63
N VAL A 8 -15.55 -12.02 -9.76
CA VAL A 8 -16.56 -10.99 -9.45
C VAL A 8 -17.67 -11.02 -10.50
N ARG A 9 -17.30 -11.05 -11.78
CA ARG A 9 -18.24 -11.00 -12.90
C ARG A 9 -19.10 -12.25 -12.96
N ASP A 10 -18.51 -13.43 -12.83
CA ASP A 10 -19.22 -14.71 -12.89
C ASP A 10 -20.20 -14.84 -11.73
N ALA A 11 -19.79 -14.42 -10.52
CA ALA A 11 -20.67 -14.42 -9.36
C ALA A 11 -21.85 -13.47 -9.57
N ALA A 12 -21.61 -12.22 -9.98
CA ALA A 12 -22.68 -11.25 -10.23
C ALA A 12 -23.64 -11.71 -11.35
N ALA A 13 -23.10 -12.24 -12.44
CA ALA A 13 -23.89 -12.75 -13.56
C ALA A 13 -24.83 -13.89 -13.15
N ALA A 14 -24.43 -14.74 -12.20
CA ALA A 14 -25.29 -15.80 -11.67
C ALA A 14 -26.55 -15.25 -10.95
N PHE A 15 -26.52 -14.01 -10.48
CA PHE A 15 -27.67 -13.29 -9.89
C PHE A 15 -28.31 -12.30 -10.87
N SER A 16 -27.97 -12.38 -12.17
CA SER A 16 -28.43 -11.41 -13.19
C SER A 16 -28.02 -9.96 -12.90
N LEU A 17 -26.89 -9.77 -12.21
CA LEU A 17 -26.31 -8.46 -11.93
C LEU A 17 -25.15 -8.17 -12.89
N SER A 18 -24.97 -6.89 -13.20
CA SER A 18 -23.77 -6.38 -13.88
C SER A 18 -22.87 -5.65 -12.88
N VAL A 19 -21.57 -5.56 -13.18
CA VAL A 19 -20.58 -4.91 -12.30
C VAL A 19 -19.74 -3.96 -13.13
N ASP A 20 -19.49 -2.78 -12.60
CA ASP A 20 -18.56 -1.83 -13.19
C ASP A 20 -17.15 -2.42 -13.35
N ASP A 21 -16.51 -2.11 -14.47
CA ASP A 21 -15.12 -2.51 -14.72
C ASP A 21 -14.19 -1.94 -13.65
N GLU A 22 -14.44 -0.69 -13.22
CA GLU A 22 -13.68 -0.06 -12.14
C GLU A 22 -13.78 -0.84 -10.82
N VAL A 23 -14.96 -1.33 -10.46
CA VAL A 23 -15.17 -2.16 -9.27
C VAL A 23 -14.39 -3.47 -9.40
N CYS A 24 -14.45 -4.13 -10.56
CA CYS A 24 -13.68 -5.34 -10.83
C CYS A 24 -12.17 -5.11 -10.68
N PHE A 25 -11.65 -4.01 -11.25
CA PHE A 25 -10.25 -3.65 -11.15
C PHE A 25 -9.82 -3.36 -9.71
N LYS A 26 -10.62 -2.61 -8.95
CA LYS A 26 -10.33 -2.33 -7.52
C LYS A 26 -10.26 -3.62 -6.71
N ILE A 27 -11.22 -4.53 -6.88
CA ILE A 27 -11.24 -5.83 -6.19
C ILE A 27 -10.02 -6.68 -6.58
N ALA A 28 -9.70 -6.77 -7.87
CA ALA A 28 -8.57 -7.55 -8.35
C ALA A 28 -7.24 -7.04 -7.79
N LYS A 29 -7.11 -5.71 -7.65
CA LYS A 29 -5.92 -5.05 -7.11
C LYS A 29 -5.76 -5.28 -5.61
N ILE A 30 -6.78 -5.00 -4.79
CA ILE A 30 -6.72 -5.17 -3.32
C ILE A 30 -6.57 -6.63 -2.91
N SER A 31 -7.00 -7.56 -3.75
CA SER A 31 -6.82 -8.99 -3.50
C SER A 31 -5.35 -9.41 -3.44
N ASN A 32 -4.44 -8.67 -4.08
CA ASN A 32 -2.99 -8.82 -3.99
C ASN A 32 -2.46 -10.28 -3.98
N GLY A 33 -3.00 -11.12 -4.87
CA GLY A 33 -2.62 -12.53 -4.99
C GLY A 33 -3.49 -13.53 -4.22
N PHE A 34 -4.42 -13.07 -3.37
CA PHE A 34 -5.26 -13.91 -2.51
C PHE A 34 -6.73 -13.86 -2.94
N PRO A 35 -7.28 -14.94 -3.56
CA PRO A 35 -8.68 -15.00 -3.97
C PRO A 35 -9.68 -14.78 -2.83
N TYR A 36 -9.28 -15.07 -1.59
CA TYR A 36 -10.08 -14.83 -0.38
C TYR A 36 -10.69 -13.42 -0.35
N TYR A 37 -9.92 -12.38 -0.65
CA TYR A 37 -10.43 -11.00 -0.59
C TYR A 37 -11.39 -10.69 -1.74
N ALA A 38 -11.15 -11.24 -2.94
CA ALA A 38 -12.10 -11.12 -4.04
C ALA A 38 -13.44 -11.76 -3.67
N HIS A 39 -13.42 -12.97 -3.11
CA HIS A 39 -14.63 -13.65 -2.65
C HIS A 39 -15.33 -12.88 -1.54
N LEU A 40 -14.61 -12.43 -0.52
CA LEU A 40 -15.18 -11.72 0.62
C LEU A 40 -15.90 -10.44 0.18
N ILE A 41 -15.26 -9.62 -0.64
CA ILE A 41 -15.83 -8.34 -1.08
C ILE A 41 -17.00 -8.58 -2.04
N THR A 42 -16.89 -9.56 -2.93
CA THR A 42 -17.99 -9.96 -3.82
C THR A 42 -19.19 -10.46 -3.02
N GLU A 43 -18.97 -11.26 -1.98
CA GLU A 43 -20.04 -11.69 -1.07
C GLU A 43 -20.75 -10.48 -0.45
N LYS A 44 -20.00 -9.47 0.03
CA LYS A 44 -20.61 -8.25 0.61
C LYS A 44 -21.36 -7.41 -0.41
N LEU A 45 -20.81 -7.27 -1.62
CA LEU A 45 -21.49 -6.63 -2.75
C LEU A 45 -22.86 -7.26 -3.04
N LEU A 46 -22.90 -8.60 -3.13
CA LEU A 46 -24.14 -9.32 -3.41
C LEU A 46 -25.15 -9.20 -2.26
N TRP A 47 -24.70 -9.24 -1.00
CA TRP A 47 -25.57 -9.03 0.15
C TRP A 47 -26.18 -7.63 0.18
N LEU A 48 -25.40 -6.60 -0.14
CA LEU A 48 -25.91 -5.24 -0.22
C LEU A 48 -26.97 -5.12 -1.31
N ALA A 49 -26.70 -5.65 -2.51
CA ALA A 49 -27.67 -5.64 -3.60
C ALA A 49 -28.96 -6.41 -3.28
N PHE A 50 -28.86 -7.52 -2.53
CA PHE A 50 -30.01 -8.32 -2.11
C PHE A 50 -30.87 -7.63 -1.05
N ASN A 51 -30.26 -6.87 -0.13
CA ASN A 51 -30.95 -6.26 1.00
C ASN A 51 -31.57 -4.88 0.69
N GLU A 52 -31.27 -4.29 -0.47
CA GLU A 52 -31.82 -3.00 -0.86
C GLU A 52 -33.31 -3.10 -1.20
N GLU A 53 -34.08 -2.12 -0.74
CA GLU A 53 -35.54 -2.10 -0.96
C GLU A 53 -35.88 -1.93 -2.45
N ALA A 54 -35.07 -1.12 -3.14
CA ALA A 54 -35.15 -0.95 -4.59
C ALA A 54 -34.25 -1.98 -5.28
N PRO A 55 -34.75 -2.69 -6.32
CA PRO A 55 -33.96 -3.70 -7.01
C PRO A 55 -32.76 -3.07 -7.71
N ILE A 56 -31.57 -3.55 -7.36
CA ILE A 56 -30.32 -3.19 -8.01
C ILE A 56 -30.03 -4.20 -9.12
N SER A 57 -29.72 -3.71 -10.32
CA SER A 57 -29.27 -4.54 -11.46
C SER A 57 -27.80 -4.30 -11.83
N HIS A 58 -27.16 -3.34 -11.18
CA HIS A 58 -25.82 -2.87 -11.51
C HIS A 58 -25.05 -2.48 -10.26
N LEU A 59 -23.86 -3.05 -10.08
CA LEU A 59 -22.97 -2.83 -8.95
C LEU A 59 -21.91 -1.79 -9.32
N ASP A 60 -22.08 -0.59 -8.78
CA ASP A 60 -21.24 0.58 -9.02
C ASP A 60 -20.25 0.83 -7.86
N VAL A 61 -19.42 1.87 -8.01
CA VAL A 61 -18.40 2.24 -7.02
C VAL A 61 -19.01 2.56 -5.62
N PRO A 62 -20.10 3.34 -5.49
CA PRO A 62 -20.77 3.55 -4.20
C PRO A 62 -21.17 2.27 -3.46
N ILE A 63 -21.73 1.27 -4.17
CA ILE A 63 -22.08 -0.01 -3.54
C ILE A 63 -20.81 -0.77 -3.13
N PHE A 64 -19.77 -0.72 -3.96
CA PHE A 64 -18.46 -1.30 -3.65
C PHE A 64 -17.81 -0.68 -2.40
N GLU A 65 -17.89 0.63 -2.21
CA GLU A 65 -17.34 1.30 -1.02
C GLU A 65 -18.00 0.78 0.26
N LYS A 66 -19.34 0.66 0.27
CA LYS A 66 -20.08 0.03 1.38
C LYS A 66 -19.66 -1.43 1.58
N ALA A 67 -19.50 -2.20 0.51
CA ALA A 67 -19.09 -3.59 0.57
C ALA A 67 -17.67 -3.75 1.14
N LEU A 68 -16.77 -2.83 0.82
CA LEU A 68 -15.40 -2.79 1.34
C LEU A 68 -15.40 -2.55 2.86
N GLU A 69 -16.22 -1.62 3.34
CA GLU A 69 -16.39 -1.36 4.78
C GLU A 69 -16.89 -2.62 5.50
N ASP A 70 -17.94 -3.26 4.99
CA ASP A 70 -18.47 -4.52 5.54
C ASP A 70 -17.45 -5.67 5.50
N ALA A 71 -16.65 -5.74 4.45
CA ALA A 71 -15.57 -6.72 4.33
C ALA A 71 -14.51 -6.48 5.42
N ILE A 72 -14.07 -5.24 5.61
CA ILE A 72 -13.11 -4.88 6.66
C ILE A 72 -13.65 -5.21 8.05
N LEU A 73 -14.93 -4.91 8.32
CA LEU A 73 -15.59 -5.22 9.58
C LEU A 73 -15.73 -6.72 9.84
N SER A 74 -15.96 -7.53 8.80
CA SER A 74 -16.11 -8.98 8.93
C SER A 74 -14.81 -9.78 9.00
N ILE A 75 -13.65 -9.17 8.69
CA ILE A 75 -12.36 -9.86 8.75
C ILE A 75 -12.06 -10.39 10.16
N GLY A 76 -11.54 -11.62 10.19
CA GLY A 76 -11.18 -12.32 11.41
C GLY A 76 -10.08 -11.61 12.21
N ALA A 77 -10.16 -11.72 13.54
CA ALA A 77 -9.27 -11.02 14.47
C ALA A 77 -7.77 -11.33 14.25
N HIS A 78 -7.42 -12.49 13.68
CA HIS A 78 -6.03 -12.86 13.43
C HIS A 78 -5.33 -11.93 12.42
N LEU A 79 -6.06 -11.37 11.44
CA LEU A 79 -5.51 -10.40 10.48
C LEU A 79 -5.58 -8.96 10.99
N LYS A 80 -6.60 -8.65 11.81
CA LYS A 80 -6.76 -7.31 12.41
C LYS A 80 -5.69 -6.99 13.44
N ARG A 81 -5.40 -7.96 14.34
CA ARG A 81 -4.50 -7.73 15.49
C ARG A 81 -3.10 -7.25 15.08
N PRO A 82 -2.39 -7.86 14.11
CA PRO A 82 -1.07 -7.36 13.70
C PRO A 82 -1.12 -5.93 13.18
N TYR A 83 -2.13 -5.60 12.37
CA TYR A 83 -2.34 -4.24 11.84
C TYR A 83 -2.57 -3.23 12.96
N GLU A 84 -3.47 -3.54 13.89
CA GLU A 84 -3.79 -2.70 15.06
C GLU A 84 -2.55 -2.51 15.95
N GLN A 85 -1.78 -3.57 16.20
CA GLN A 85 -0.54 -3.47 16.98
C GLN A 85 0.50 -2.52 16.37
N ALA A 86 0.55 -2.45 15.04
CA ALA A 86 1.45 -1.56 14.32
C ALA A 86 0.97 -0.10 14.26
N THR A 87 -0.34 0.15 14.38
CA THR A 87 -0.94 1.46 14.08
C THR A 87 -1.61 2.13 15.29
N SER A 88 -2.24 1.37 16.18
CA SER A 88 -2.97 1.90 17.33
C SER A 88 -2.04 2.59 18.33
N HIS A 89 -2.37 3.84 18.67
CA HIS A 89 -1.57 4.70 19.56
C HIS A 89 -0.12 4.88 19.10
N ARG A 90 0.11 4.76 17.78
CA ARG A 90 1.41 5.02 17.14
C ARG A 90 1.33 6.29 16.31
N SER A 91 2.51 6.76 15.90
CA SER A 91 2.65 7.85 14.94
C SER A 91 1.97 7.48 13.61
N PRO A 92 1.25 8.42 12.96
CA PRO A 92 0.57 8.18 11.68
C PRO A 92 1.49 7.62 10.60
N ASP A 93 2.79 7.94 10.64
CA ASP A 93 3.80 7.40 9.75
C ASP A 93 3.76 5.86 9.68
N TYR A 94 3.45 5.16 10.78
CA TYR A 94 3.37 3.69 10.76
C TYR A 94 2.27 3.16 9.84
N THR A 95 1.14 3.86 9.77
CA THR A 95 0.04 3.51 8.88
C THR A 95 0.49 3.62 7.42
N GLU A 96 1.12 4.74 7.05
CA GLU A 96 1.62 4.97 5.70
C GLU A 96 2.75 4.00 5.31
N ILE A 97 3.67 3.73 6.24
CA ILE A 97 4.73 2.73 6.05
C ILE A 97 4.11 1.36 5.81
N LEU A 98 3.08 0.99 6.57
CA LEU A 98 2.42 -0.28 6.44
C LEU A 98 1.75 -0.39 5.06
N TRP A 99 1.01 0.63 4.63
CA TRP A 99 0.43 0.69 3.28
C TRP A 99 1.48 0.57 2.18
N ALA A 100 2.65 1.22 2.36
CA ALA A 100 3.75 1.13 1.42
C ALA A 100 4.30 -0.30 1.26
N THR A 101 4.23 -1.14 2.30
CA THR A 101 4.68 -2.54 2.19
C THR A 101 3.78 -3.39 1.28
N SER A 102 2.48 -3.06 1.15
CA SER A 102 1.51 -3.78 0.32
C SER A 102 1.37 -3.23 -1.11
N ASP A 103 2.03 -2.12 -1.43
CA ASP A 103 1.88 -1.35 -2.68
C ASP A 103 2.59 -1.97 -3.91
N SER A 104 2.87 -3.27 -3.87
CA SER A 104 3.62 -3.99 -4.90
C SER A 104 3.18 -5.44 -4.94
N GLU A 105 3.20 -6.01 -6.14
CA GLU A 105 2.89 -7.43 -6.36
C GLU A 105 4.03 -8.34 -5.90
N ASP A 106 5.24 -7.79 -5.73
CA ASP A 106 6.39 -8.55 -5.32
C ASP A 106 6.25 -8.94 -3.85
N ILE A 107 6.30 -10.25 -3.59
CA ILE A 107 6.28 -10.83 -2.25
C ILE A 107 7.50 -10.36 -1.46
N ILE A 108 8.65 -10.28 -2.14
CA ILE A 108 9.94 -9.93 -1.57
C ILE A 108 10.37 -8.56 -2.10
N ARG A 109 10.65 -7.60 -1.20
CA ARG A 109 10.97 -6.22 -1.57
C ARG A 109 12.17 -5.65 -0.83
N TYR A 110 12.96 -4.83 -1.51
CA TYR A 110 13.99 -4.03 -0.86
C TYR A 110 13.36 -2.89 -0.07
N GLY A 111 13.90 -2.58 1.12
CA GLY A 111 13.42 -1.46 1.93
C GLY A 111 13.46 -0.11 1.18
N GLU A 112 14.41 0.06 0.26
CA GLU A 112 14.49 1.22 -0.62
C GLU A 112 13.30 1.31 -1.58
N SER A 113 12.87 0.19 -2.18
CA SER A 113 11.68 0.15 -3.03
C SER A 113 10.39 0.40 -2.23
N VAL A 114 10.32 -0.09 -0.99
CA VAL A 114 9.19 0.22 -0.08
C VAL A 114 9.19 1.72 0.28
N PHE A 115 10.37 2.34 0.45
CA PHE A 115 10.46 3.78 0.68
C PHE A 115 9.91 4.60 -0.50
N LEU A 116 10.16 4.19 -1.75
CA LEU A 116 9.57 4.86 -2.92
C LEU A 116 8.04 4.77 -2.94
N SER A 117 7.49 3.61 -2.56
CA SER A 117 6.04 3.46 -2.34
C SER A 117 5.52 4.41 -1.27
N TYR A 118 6.24 4.55 -0.15
CA TYR A 118 5.88 5.47 0.93
C TYR A 118 5.82 6.91 0.47
N ILE A 119 6.84 7.40 -0.25
CA ILE A 119 6.84 8.78 -0.77
C ILE A 119 5.65 9.03 -1.68
N ARG A 120 5.32 8.08 -2.56
CA ARG A 120 4.17 8.18 -3.45
C ARG A 120 2.84 8.22 -2.69
N ILE A 121 2.68 7.38 -1.67
CA ILE A 121 1.48 7.36 -0.82
C ILE A 121 1.37 8.68 -0.05
N HIS A 122 2.47 9.15 0.50
CA HIS A 122 2.54 10.41 1.24
C HIS A 122 2.18 11.61 0.35
N GLU A 123 2.69 11.66 -0.87
CA GLU A 123 2.34 12.69 -1.86
C GLU A 123 0.85 12.66 -2.22
N LYS A 124 0.21 11.48 -2.27
CA LYS A 124 -1.25 11.39 -2.48
C LYS A 124 -2.06 11.95 -1.32
N LEU A 125 -1.58 11.76 -0.10
CA LEU A 125 -2.26 12.21 1.11
C LEU A 125 -2.11 13.72 1.35
N TYR A 126 -0.90 14.25 1.12
CA TYR A 126 -0.54 15.60 1.55
C TYR A 126 -0.11 16.53 0.41
N GLY A 127 -0.06 16.03 -0.83
CA GLY A 127 0.44 16.75 -2.00
C GLY A 127 1.97 16.78 -2.10
N LYS A 128 2.48 17.40 -3.17
CA LYS A 128 3.93 17.51 -3.45
C LYS A 128 4.68 18.44 -2.51
N ASN A 129 3.99 19.45 -1.99
CA ASN A 129 4.55 20.48 -1.12
C ASN A 129 3.72 20.54 0.16
N PRO A 130 3.83 19.53 1.03
CA PRO A 130 3.06 19.50 2.27
C PRO A 130 3.57 20.57 3.24
N THR A 131 2.73 20.95 4.20
CA THR A 131 3.16 21.85 5.28
C THR A 131 4.23 21.17 6.15
N PRO A 132 5.04 21.94 6.91
CA PRO A 132 6.13 21.38 7.73
C PRO A 132 5.71 20.25 8.68
N GLU A 133 4.47 20.28 9.18
CA GLU A 133 3.88 19.25 10.03
C GLU A 133 3.74 17.89 9.31
N TYR A 134 3.39 17.92 8.03
CA TYR A 134 3.16 16.76 7.17
C TYR A 134 4.33 16.52 6.20
N LEU A 135 5.55 16.91 6.55
CA LEU A 135 6.71 16.53 5.73
C LEU A 135 6.97 15.02 5.82
N PRO A 136 7.36 14.38 4.70
CA PRO A 136 7.70 12.96 4.71
C PRO A 136 8.91 12.69 5.58
N LEU A 137 8.99 11.46 6.09
CA LEU A 137 10.18 10.98 6.76
C LEU A 137 11.36 10.89 5.79
N SER A 138 12.55 11.24 6.29
CA SER A 138 13.79 10.90 5.60
C SER A 138 13.93 9.38 5.46
N GLN A 139 14.67 8.94 4.45
CA GLN A 139 14.85 7.50 4.18
C GLN A 139 15.43 6.73 5.38
N SER A 140 16.37 7.33 6.12
CA SER A 140 16.98 6.71 7.30
C SER A 140 15.94 6.49 8.41
N SER A 141 15.14 7.50 8.73
CA SER A 141 14.06 7.45 9.70
C SER A 141 12.97 6.45 9.29
N PHE A 142 12.58 6.45 8.01
CA PHE A 142 11.67 5.47 7.45
C PHE A 142 12.19 4.04 7.64
N LEU A 143 13.43 3.76 7.27
CA LEU A 143 14.00 2.42 7.37
C LEU A 143 14.13 1.94 8.83
N VAL A 144 14.28 2.84 9.80
CA VAL A 144 14.20 2.51 11.23
C VAL A 144 12.79 2.02 11.58
N LYS A 145 11.76 2.77 11.23
CA LYS A 145 10.36 2.41 11.49
C LYS A 145 9.90 1.17 10.72
N LEU A 146 10.39 0.97 9.49
CA LEU A 146 10.12 -0.26 8.74
C LEU A 146 10.65 -1.50 9.49
N ARG A 147 11.85 -1.43 10.07
CA ARG A 147 12.40 -2.54 10.88
C ARG A 147 11.61 -2.80 12.16
N ASP A 148 10.93 -1.79 12.69
CA ASP A 148 10.08 -1.94 13.87
C ASP A 148 8.93 -2.91 13.62
N LEU A 149 8.38 -2.96 12.40
CA LEU A 149 7.33 -3.92 11.99
C LEU A 149 7.74 -5.40 12.12
N LYS A 150 9.02 -5.70 12.33
CA LYS A 150 9.51 -7.07 12.61
C LYS A 150 9.34 -7.49 14.07
N LYS A 151 9.12 -6.53 14.98
CA LYS A 151 9.11 -6.77 16.43
C LYS A 151 7.71 -7.16 16.89
N LYS A 152 7.64 -7.96 17.96
CA LYS A 152 6.38 -8.42 18.58
C LYS A 152 5.40 -7.31 18.93
N GLN A 153 5.90 -6.18 19.42
CA GLN A 153 5.08 -5.03 19.80
C GLN A 153 4.44 -4.28 18.62
N TYR A 154 4.85 -4.59 17.37
CA TYR A 154 4.29 -4.06 16.13
C TYR A 154 3.69 -5.18 15.26
N GLY A 155 3.31 -6.31 15.87
CA GLY A 155 2.60 -7.40 15.19
C GLY A 155 3.44 -8.34 14.34
N GLU A 156 4.76 -8.16 14.28
CA GLU A 156 5.68 -9.02 13.51
C GLU A 156 5.22 -9.26 12.06
N ILE A 157 4.77 -8.18 11.41
CA ILE A 157 4.15 -8.18 10.10
C ILE A 157 5.12 -8.65 9.02
N ILE A 158 6.38 -8.21 9.12
CA ILE A 158 7.42 -8.51 8.13
C ILE A 158 8.63 -9.19 8.75
N GLU A 159 9.41 -9.86 7.91
CA GLU A 159 10.68 -10.50 8.27
C GLU A 159 11.72 -10.31 7.16
N ASN A 160 12.97 -10.71 7.42
CA ASN A 160 13.99 -10.66 6.37
C ASN A 160 13.72 -11.80 5.39
N ALA A 161 13.65 -11.48 4.10
CA ALA A 161 13.59 -12.51 3.08
C ALA A 161 14.99 -13.08 2.83
N LEU A 162 15.09 -14.39 2.62
CA LEU A 162 16.34 -15.09 2.24
C LEU A 162 17.51 -14.79 3.21
N ASP A 163 17.21 -14.55 4.49
CA ASP A 163 18.15 -14.13 5.53
C ASP A 163 18.96 -12.86 5.21
N ARG A 164 18.54 -12.09 4.19
CA ARG A 164 19.26 -10.91 3.71
C ARG A 164 18.72 -9.65 4.36
N LYS A 165 19.60 -8.92 5.06
CA LYS A 165 19.26 -7.61 5.64
C LYS A 165 18.86 -6.62 4.55
N GLY A 166 17.78 -5.85 4.81
CA GLY A 166 17.26 -4.85 3.89
C GLY A 166 16.33 -5.40 2.80
N LEU A 167 16.14 -6.71 2.77
CA LEU A 167 15.18 -7.41 1.92
C LEU A 167 14.06 -7.96 2.81
N TYR A 168 12.81 -7.63 2.52
CA TYR A 168 11.68 -7.91 3.39
C TYR A 168 10.63 -8.76 2.69
N THR A 169 9.99 -9.64 3.46
CA THR A 169 8.78 -10.38 3.08
C THR A 169 7.79 -10.31 4.22
N TYR A 170 6.53 -10.60 3.92
CA TYR A 170 5.51 -10.76 4.97
C TYR A 170 5.66 -12.12 5.64
N ARG A 171 5.41 -12.16 6.95
CA ARG A 171 5.30 -13.42 7.68
C ARG A 171 4.05 -14.19 7.24
N GLU A 172 2.94 -13.48 7.13
CA GLU A 172 1.68 -14.00 6.59
C GLU A 172 1.30 -13.19 5.36
N ASN A 173 1.56 -13.73 4.15
CA ASN A 173 1.33 -12.98 2.91
C ASN A 173 -0.13 -12.55 2.75
N ILE A 174 -1.09 -13.30 3.30
CA ILE A 174 -2.51 -12.93 3.27
C ILE A 174 -2.75 -11.55 3.91
N LEU A 175 -1.97 -11.13 4.91
CA LEU A 175 -2.12 -9.83 5.57
C LEU A 175 -1.94 -8.65 4.60
N ARG A 176 -1.20 -8.83 3.50
CA ARG A 176 -1.02 -7.82 2.46
C ARG A 176 -2.34 -7.30 1.90
N GLY A 177 -3.29 -8.19 1.62
CA GLY A 177 -4.58 -7.77 1.05
C GLY A 177 -5.43 -7.02 2.08
N PHE A 178 -5.34 -7.37 3.36
CA PHE A 178 -5.99 -6.60 4.42
C PHE A 178 -5.43 -5.19 4.53
N ILE A 179 -4.10 -5.03 4.51
CA ILE A 179 -3.47 -3.71 4.51
C ILE A 179 -3.87 -2.91 3.26
N ALA A 180 -3.95 -3.54 2.10
CA ALA A 180 -4.41 -2.89 0.87
C ALA A 180 -5.86 -2.39 0.98
N MET A 181 -6.76 -3.16 1.61
CA MET A 181 -8.11 -2.70 1.91
C MET A 181 -8.13 -1.54 2.89
N LYS A 182 -7.31 -1.57 3.94
CA LYS A 182 -7.19 -0.43 4.89
C LYS A 182 -6.61 0.82 4.23
N ALA A 183 -5.69 0.68 3.28
CA ALA A 183 -5.19 1.80 2.49
C ALA A 183 -6.31 2.42 1.65
N LEU A 184 -7.12 1.57 0.99
CA LEU A 184 -8.24 2.03 0.17
C LEU A 184 -9.33 2.71 1.00
N GLU A 185 -9.70 2.15 2.16
CA GLU A 185 -10.59 2.78 3.16
C GLU A 185 -10.03 4.14 3.62
N GLY A 186 -8.71 4.26 3.74
CA GLY A 186 -8.00 5.51 4.02
C GLY A 186 -7.90 6.48 2.83
N GLY A 187 -8.60 6.22 1.71
CA GLY A 187 -8.60 7.05 0.51
C GLY A 187 -7.36 6.89 -0.39
N VAL A 188 -6.51 5.89 -0.12
CA VAL A 188 -5.28 5.64 -0.88
C VAL A 188 -5.40 4.36 -1.70
N GLU A 189 -5.65 4.53 -3.01
CA GLU A 189 -5.52 3.42 -3.94
C GLU A 189 -4.04 3.13 -4.24
N LEU A 190 -3.55 1.99 -3.76
CA LEU A 190 -2.18 1.51 -4.02
C LEU A 190 -1.99 1.32 -5.53
N GLN A 191 -0.82 1.67 -6.08
CA GLN A 191 -0.61 1.62 -7.54
C GLN A 191 0.08 0.35 -8.01
N GLY A 192 0.68 -0.43 -7.11
CA GLY A 192 1.43 -1.63 -7.48
C GLY A 192 2.84 -1.31 -7.99
N ASN A 193 3.44 -2.30 -8.68
CA ASN A 193 4.76 -2.17 -9.30
C ASN A 193 4.73 -1.12 -10.41
N ILE A 194 4.97 0.15 -10.07
CA ILE A 194 5.67 1.02 -11.02
C ILE A 194 7.05 0.37 -11.20
N PRO A 195 7.50 0.04 -12.42
CA PRO A 195 8.82 -0.52 -12.60
C PRO A 195 9.83 0.40 -11.93
N ASP A 196 10.48 -0.08 -10.87
CA ASP A 196 11.71 0.55 -10.40
C ASP A 196 12.60 0.64 -11.65
N ALA A 197 13.05 1.83 -12.02
CA ALA A 197 13.98 1.98 -13.13
C ALA A 197 15.09 0.93 -12.93
N PRO A 198 15.37 0.07 -13.93
CA PRO A 198 16.23 -1.08 -13.72
C PRO A 198 17.54 -0.57 -13.13
N ARG A 199 17.88 -1.07 -11.93
CA ARG A 199 19.19 -0.77 -11.35
C ARG A 199 20.21 -1.30 -12.33
N ALA A 200 20.92 -0.40 -12.99
CA ALA A 200 22.06 -0.78 -13.81
C ALA A 200 22.97 -1.65 -12.92
N PRO A 201 23.31 -2.89 -13.34
CA PRO A 201 24.18 -3.74 -12.55
C PRO A 201 25.49 -2.99 -12.32
N THR A 202 25.73 -2.58 -11.08
CA THR A 202 26.93 -1.84 -10.68
C THR A 202 28.07 -2.83 -10.47
N ALA A 203 28.42 -3.52 -11.55
CA ALA A 203 29.64 -4.27 -11.67
C ALA A 203 30.61 -3.46 -12.54
N MET A 204 31.04 -2.28 -12.09
CA MET A 204 32.30 -1.66 -12.55
C MET A 204 32.88 -0.71 -11.50
N ALA A 205 34.07 -1.09 -11.06
CA ALA A 205 35.24 -0.33 -10.62
C ALA A 205 35.10 1.16 -10.24
N LYS A 206 35.74 1.51 -9.11
CA LYS A 206 36.19 2.87 -8.76
C LYS A 206 36.74 3.60 -9.99
N ALA A 207 36.10 4.69 -10.38
CA ALA A 207 36.70 5.72 -11.23
C ALA A 207 36.54 7.08 -10.55
N LYS A 208 37.65 7.85 -10.53
CA LYS A 208 37.79 9.18 -9.92
C LYS A 208 36.72 10.16 -10.45
N ARG A 209 36.14 10.95 -9.54
CA ARG A 209 35.24 12.09 -9.86
C ARG A 209 35.98 13.16 -10.67
N PRO A 210 35.43 13.66 -11.78
CA PRO A 210 35.69 15.01 -12.22
C PRO A 210 34.75 15.98 -11.49
N THR A 211 35.30 17.10 -11.08
CA THR A 211 34.60 18.26 -10.52
C THR A 211 34.03 19.11 -11.65
N SER A 212 32.70 19.18 -11.77
CA SER A 212 32.03 20.37 -12.28
C SER A 212 30.60 20.43 -11.74
N ALA A 213 30.27 21.54 -11.10
CA ALA A 213 28.96 21.85 -10.58
C ALA A 213 28.03 22.19 -11.75
N GLY A 214 27.18 21.25 -12.15
CA GLY A 214 25.95 21.55 -12.88
C GLY A 214 24.87 21.92 -11.86
N ARG A 215 24.09 22.98 -12.11
CA ARG A 215 22.89 23.28 -11.33
C ARG A 215 21.95 22.08 -11.42
N ASP A 216 21.79 21.41 -10.29
CA ASP A 216 20.90 20.28 -10.13
C ASP A 216 19.46 20.81 -10.07
N ASN A 217 18.72 20.68 -11.18
CA ASN A 217 17.30 21.01 -11.29
C ASN A 217 16.41 19.85 -10.82
N THR A 218 16.95 18.86 -10.10
CA THR A 218 16.14 17.82 -9.49
C THR A 218 15.24 18.46 -8.42
N PRO A 219 13.91 18.29 -8.49
CA PRO A 219 13.03 18.80 -7.45
C PRO A 219 13.45 18.25 -6.09
N ARG A 220 13.88 19.13 -5.19
CA ARG A 220 14.29 18.77 -3.84
C ARG A 220 13.05 18.53 -3.00
N ILE A 221 12.81 17.26 -2.67
CA ILE A 221 11.81 16.87 -1.66
C ILE A 221 12.38 17.27 -0.30
N LYS A 222 11.65 18.10 0.45
CA LYS A 222 12.00 18.43 1.84
C LYS A 222 11.58 17.30 2.77
N PHE A 223 12.42 16.94 3.73
CA PHE A 223 12.12 15.91 4.73
C PHE A 223 12.03 16.47 6.14
N ARG A 224 11.23 15.81 7.00
CA ARG A 224 11.14 16.18 8.42
C ARG A 224 12.52 16.04 9.09
N GLY A 225 13.06 17.13 9.63
CA GLY A 225 14.35 17.17 10.32
C GLY A 225 15.54 17.63 9.46
N GLU A 226 15.32 18.04 8.22
CA GLU A 226 16.26 18.94 7.54
C GLU A 226 16.11 20.33 8.19
N GLU A 227 17.05 20.70 9.06
CA GLU A 227 17.14 22.08 9.55
C GLU A 227 17.38 23.00 8.35
N ASP A 228 16.50 23.99 8.11
CA ASP A 228 16.84 25.13 7.28
C ASP A 228 18.01 25.84 7.98
N LEU A 229 19.24 25.53 7.58
CA LEU A 229 20.37 26.38 7.93
C LEU A 229 20.01 27.78 7.41
N PRO A 230 20.01 28.82 8.26
CA PRO A 230 19.78 30.17 7.77
C PRO A 230 20.81 30.46 6.68
N GLU A 231 20.33 30.94 5.53
CA GLU A 231 21.20 31.55 4.53
C GLU A 231 21.73 32.88 5.10
N ASP A 232 22.73 32.79 5.97
CA ASP A 232 23.54 33.91 6.42
C ASP A 232 24.90 33.85 5.73
N CYS A 233 25.02 34.60 4.62
CA CYS A 233 26.04 35.63 4.34
C CYS A 233 26.00 36.08 2.87
#